data_AF-A0A8S2YRQ7-F1
#
_entry.id   AF-A0A8S2YRQ7-F1
#
_cell.length_a   1.000
_cell.length_b   1.000
_cell.length_c   1.000
_cell.angle_alpha   90.00
_cell.angle_beta   90.00
_cell.angle_gamma   90.00
#
_symmetry.space_group_name_H-M   'P 1'
#
loop_
_entity.id
_entity.type
_entity.pdbx_description
1 polymer ?
#
loop_
_entity_poly.entity_id
_entity_poly.type
_entity_poly.pdbx_seq_one_letter_code
_entity_poly.pdbx_strand_id
1 'polypeptide(L)'
;TIDSPVCFTHNDFQPGNILRLKSHCDSFTVIDFEYCSYNYRGFDIGNHFCEFMFDYKSATEWPFYKVDYSLYPNAKQQMNFLTSYVDTLINNPDKHTTTNDSHSNTVNSNPTELARQIMTEANYFALAAHFFWALWSIHMVVSTTIKFGYLEYARARLTAYHLQRDMLTMANNNKPIQVPPQFTEELLRSTKNPFYKSYMKSINKII
;
A
#
# COMPACT_ATOMS: atom_id res chain seq x y z
N THR A 1 12.81 10.62 -10.04
CA THR A 1 11.74 10.85 -9.03
C THR A 1 10.43 10.39 -9.63
N ILE A 2 9.51 9.86 -8.82
CA ILE A 2 8.17 9.49 -9.27
C ILE A 2 7.28 10.71 -9.11
N ASP A 3 6.64 11.14 -10.20
CA ASP A 3 5.71 12.27 -10.17
C ASP A 3 4.30 11.72 -9.92
N SER A 4 3.70 12.11 -8.80
CA SER A 4 2.34 11.73 -8.41
C SER A 4 1.57 13.01 -8.07
N PRO A 5 0.34 13.20 -8.59
CA PRO A 5 -0.49 14.34 -8.23
C PRO A 5 -0.81 14.38 -6.73
N VAL A 6 -0.83 15.59 -6.17
CA VAL A 6 -1.35 15.85 -4.82
C VAL A 6 -2.88 15.96 -4.90
N CYS A 7 -3.57 15.24 -4.02
CA CYS A 7 -5.02 15.30 -3.86
C CYS A 7 -5.40 15.18 -2.38
N PHE A 8 -6.66 15.39 -2.05
CA PHE A 8 -7.17 15.01 -0.73
C PHE A 8 -7.23 13.48 -0.65
N THR A 9 -6.54 12.89 0.32
CA THR A 9 -6.41 11.44 0.51
C THR A 9 -6.91 11.02 1.88
N HIS A 10 -7.31 9.75 1.98
CA HIS A 10 -7.71 9.13 3.25
C HIS A 10 -6.49 8.84 4.15
N ASN A 11 -5.38 8.40 3.56
CA ASN A 11 -4.11 7.98 4.17
C ASN A 11 -4.17 6.71 5.03
N ASP A 12 -5.34 6.30 5.51
CA ASP A 12 -5.56 5.00 6.16
C ASP A 12 -6.63 4.15 5.46
N PHE A 13 -6.47 3.92 4.15
CA PHE A 13 -7.46 3.21 3.34
C PHE A 13 -7.43 1.67 3.50
N GLN A 14 -7.64 1.21 4.73
CA GLN A 14 -7.70 -0.20 5.11
C GLN A 14 -9.14 -0.79 5.08
N PRO A 15 -9.30 -2.13 5.00
CA PRO A 15 -10.62 -2.77 4.95
C PRO A 15 -11.54 -2.47 6.14
N GLY A 16 -10.98 -2.10 7.30
CA GLY A 16 -11.75 -1.65 8.47
C GLY A 16 -12.56 -0.37 8.21
N ASN A 17 -12.06 0.48 7.31
CA ASN A 17 -12.60 1.82 7.03
C ASN A 17 -13.53 1.85 5.82
N ILE A 18 -13.89 0.68 5.26
CA ILE A 18 -14.80 0.53 4.12
C ILE A 18 -16.03 -0.27 4.58
N LEU A 19 -17.16 0.40 4.71
CA LEU A 19 -18.41 -0.22 5.17
C LEU A 19 -19.35 -0.50 4.01
N ARG A 20 -19.92 -1.71 3.96
CA ARG A 20 -21.01 -2.05 3.04
C ARG A 20 -22.35 -1.64 3.66
N LEU A 21 -23.13 -0.82 2.97
CA LEU A 21 -24.44 -0.37 3.44
C LEU A 21 -25.47 -1.49 3.26
N LYS A 22 -26.21 -1.81 4.33
CA LYS A 22 -27.24 -2.88 4.29
C LYS A 22 -28.47 -2.50 3.48
N SER A 23 -28.80 -1.22 3.42
CA SER A 23 -30.06 -0.70 2.87
C SER A 23 -30.09 -0.61 1.35
N HIS A 24 -28.94 -0.65 0.68
CA HIS A 24 -28.81 -0.51 -0.77
C HIS A 24 -27.81 -1.57 -1.23
N CYS A 25 -28.29 -2.58 -2.00
CA CYS A 25 -27.42 -3.62 -2.54
C CYS A 25 -26.22 -2.98 -3.24
N ASP A 26 -25.02 -3.31 -2.74
CA ASP A 26 -23.73 -3.04 -3.35
C ASP A 26 -23.23 -1.59 -3.31
N SER A 27 -23.69 -0.81 -2.33
CA SER A 27 -23.08 0.48 -2.00
C SER A 27 -22.11 0.37 -0.83
N PHE A 28 -20.97 1.07 -0.95
CA PHE A 28 -19.93 1.16 0.07
C PHE A 28 -19.77 2.62 0.50
N THR A 29 -19.40 2.83 1.77
CA THR A 29 -18.99 4.13 2.29
C THR A 29 -17.64 4.02 2.96
N VAL A 30 -16.85 5.08 2.84
CA VAL A 30 -15.57 5.24 3.53
C VAL A 30 -15.80 6.04 4.81
N ILE A 31 -15.13 5.67 5.89
CA ILE A 31 -15.21 6.32 7.21
C ILE A 31 -13.82 6.49 7.80
N ASP A 32 -13.73 7.19 8.94
CA ASP A 32 -12.50 7.30 9.75
C ASP A 32 -11.35 8.07 9.08
N PHE A 33 -11.64 9.33 8.73
CA PHE A 33 -10.71 10.26 8.08
C PHE A 33 -9.70 10.90 9.07
N GLU A 34 -9.33 10.23 10.17
CA GLU A 34 -8.45 10.83 11.19
C GLU A 34 -7.03 11.14 10.67
N TYR A 35 -6.55 10.38 9.68
CA TYR A 35 -5.27 10.61 9.00
C TYR A 35 -5.41 11.41 7.69
N CYS A 36 -6.61 11.86 7.32
CA CYS A 36 -6.82 12.50 6.02
C CYS A 36 -6.01 13.80 5.90
N SER A 37 -5.48 14.03 4.70
CA SER A 37 -4.75 15.26 4.38
C SER A 37 -4.59 15.41 2.87
N TYR A 38 -4.00 16.53 2.43
CA TYR A 38 -3.46 16.58 1.08
C TYR A 38 -2.18 15.74 1.02
N ASN A 39 -2.18 14.73 0.17
CA ASN A 39 -1.04 13.84 -0.03
C ASN A 39 -1.00 13.36 -1.50
N TYR A 40 0.04 12.63 -1.86
CA TYR A 40 0.16 12.01 -3.16
C TYR A 40 -0.87 10.89 -3.33
N ARG A 41 -1.60 10.87 -4.46
CA ARG A 41 -2.56 9.78 -4.75
C ARG A 41 -1.90 8.39 -4.71
N GLY A 42 -0.62 8.32 -5.10
CA GLY A 42 0.17 7.10 -5.04
C GLY A 42 0.30 6.55 -3.62
N PHE A 43 0.34 7.40 -2.59
CA PHE A 43 0.38 6.96 -1.20
C PHE A 43 -0.91 6.26 -0.78
N ASP A 44 -2.07 6.84 -1.06
CA ASP A 44 -3.34 6.27 -0.63
C ASP A 44 -3.62 4.91 -1.28
N ILE A 45 -3.36 4.83 -2.59
CA ILE A 45 -3.51 3.59 -3.37
C ILE A 45 -2.43 2.57 -2.97
N GLY A 46 -1.18 3.00 -2.81
CA GLY A 46 -0.07 2.14 -2.38
C GLY A 46 -0.32 1.55 -1.00
N ASN A 47 -0.80 2.37 -0.06
CA ASN A 47 -1.22 1.93 1.26
C ASN A 47 -2.35 0.90 1.19
N HIS A 48 -3.38 1.15 0.38
CA HIS A 48 -4.46 0.20 0.17
C HIS A 48 -3.96 -1.17 -0.31
N PHE A 49 -3.00 -1.19 -1.23
CA PHE A 49 -2.37 -2.43 -1.69
C PHE A 49 -1.54 -3.10 -0.58
N CYS A 50 -0.85 -2.34 0.26
CA CYS A 50 -0.15 -2.89 1.43
C CYS A 50 -1.11 -3.64 2.35
N GLU A 51 -2.33 -3.14 2.56
CA GLU A 51 -3.32 -3.75 3.46
C GLU A 51 -3.85 -5.10 3.00
N PHE A 52 -3.66 -5.50 1.74
CA PHE A 52 -4.01 -6.86 1.29
C PHE A 52 -3.20 -7.95 2.02
N MET A 53 -2.01 -7.61 2.51
CA MET A 53 -1.14 -8.54 3.22
C MET A 53 -1.51 -8.72 4.70
N PHE A 54 -2.30 -7.82 5.28
CA PHE A 54 -2.52 -7.76 6.73
C PHE A 54 -3.97 -8.10 7.09
N ASP A 55 -4.12 -9.09 7.97
CA ASP A 55 -5.41 -9.48 8.52
C ASP A 55 -5.45 -9.21 10.03
N TYR A 56 -6.24 -8.20 10.41
CA TYR A 56 -6.45 -7.80 11.79
C TYR A 56 -7.67 -8.46 12.46
N LYS A 57 -8.48 -9.22 11.70
CA LYS A 57 -9.77 -9.73 12.20
C LYS A 57 -9.70 -11.21 12.58
N SER A 58 -8.99 -12.05 11.82
CA SER A 58 -8.98 -13.49 12.09
C SER A 58 -7.99 -13.93 13.19
N ALA A 59 -7.16 -13.01 13.68
CA ALA A 59 -6.13 -13.29 14.68
C ALA A 59 -6.68 -13.01 16.10
N THR A 60 -7.06 -14.08 16.81
CA THR A 60 -7.58 -13.98 18.19
C THR A 60 -6.48 -14.10 19.25
N GLU A 61 -5.25 -14.38 18.85
CA GLU A 61 -4.08 -14.57 19.72
C GLU A 61 -2.97 -13.59 19.34
N TRP A 62 -2.00 -13.40 20.24
CA TRP A 62 -0.81 -12.58 19.99
C TRP A 62 -0.14 -12.96 18.64
N PRO A 63 0.26 -11.99 17.79
CA PRO A 63 0.30 -10.54 18.00
C PRO A 63 -0.99 -9.78 17.64
N PHE A 64 -2.12 -10.48 17.53
CA PHE A 64 -3.45 -9.96 17.15
C PHE A 64 -3.54 -9.44 15.71
N TYR A 65 -2.64 -9.88 14.84
CA TYR A 65 -2.76 -9.79 13.39
C TYR A 65 -2.06 -10.98 12.74
N LYS A 66 -2.40 -11.25 11.48
CA LYS A 66 -1.65 -12.14 10.59
C LYS A 66 -1.12 -11.33 9.42
N VAL A 67 0.04 -11.74 8.90
CA VAL A 67 0.60 -11.18 7.69
C VAL A 67 0.92 -12.30 6.71
N ASP A 68 0.45 -12.16 5.48
CA ASP A 68 0.83 -12.99 4.35
C ASP A 68 1.33 -12.08 3.22
N TYR A 69 2.65 -12.02 3.07
CA TYR A 69 3.28 -11.16 2.08
C TYR A 69 2.89 -11.55 0.65
N SER A 70 2.52 -12.81 0.41
CA SER A 70 2.09 -13.28 -0.92
C SER A 70 0.79 -12.68 -1.42
N LEU A 71 0.01 -12.06 -0.51
CA LEU A 71 -1.27 -11.45 -0.84
C LEU A 71 -1.16 -10.01 -1.36
N TYR A 72 0.05 -9.41 -1.40
CA TYR A 72 0.21 -8.13 -2.10
C TYR A 72 -0.32 -8.26 -3.53
N PRO A 73 -1.20 -7.34 -4.00
CA PRO A 73 -1.92 -7.53 -5.24
C PRO A 73 -0.95 -7.67 -6.40
N ASN A 74 -1.12 -8.71 -7.21
CA ASN A 74 -0.31 -8.87 -8.42
C ASN A 74 -0.68 -7.82 -9.49
N ALA A 75 0.15 -7.69 -10.52
CA ALA A 75 -0.05 -6.68 -11.57
C ALA A 75 -1.45 -6.72 -12.21
N LYS A 76 -2.06 -7.90 -12.35
CA LYS A 76 -3.43 -8.03 -12.90
C LYS A 76 -4.47 -7.47 -11.92
N GLN A 77 -4.36 -7.79 -10.63
CA GLN A 77 -5.25 -7.26 -9.60
C GLN A 77 -5.12 -5.74 -9.46
N GLN A 78 -3.89 -5.22 -9.47
CA GLN A 78 -3.63 -3.79 -9.43
C GLN A 78 -4.23 -3.09 -10.65
N MET A 79 -3.99 -3.62 -11.87
CA MET A 79 -4.57 -3.04 -13.08
C MET A 79 -6.09 -3.09 -13.08
N ASN A 80 -6.72 -4.16 -12.58
CA ASN A 80 -8.17 -4.22 -12.47
C ASN A 80 -8.72 -3.09 -11.60
N PHE A 81 -8.13 -2.88 -10.42
CA PHE A 81 -8.50 -1.77 -9.52
C PHE A 81 -8.30 -0.41 -10.19
N LEU A 82 -7.13 -0.23 -10.82
CA LEU A 82 -6.72 1.06 -11.40
C LEU A 82 -7.49 1.43 -12.65
N THR A 83 -7.90 0.45 -13.46
CA THR A 83 -8.81 0.69 -14.59
C THR A 83 -10.13 1.22 -14.07
N SER A 84 -10.74 0.59 -13.06
CA SER A 84 -12.00 1.10 -12.47
C SER A 84 -11.84 2.48 -11.82
N TYR A 85 -10.70 2.74 -11.18
CA TYR A 85 -10.36 4.05 -10.64
C TYR A 85 -10.28 5.12 -11.74
N VAL A 86 -9.52 4.86 -12.81
CA VAL A 86 -9.38 5.79 -13.96
C VAL A 86 -10.71 6.00 -14.69
N ASP A 87 -11.47 4.93 -14.91
CA ASP A 87 -12.80 5.02 -15.52
C ASP A 87 -13.73 5.90 -14.67
N THR A 88 -13.64 5.81 -13.35
CA THR A 88 -14.43 6.66 -12.44
C THR A 88 -14.01 8.13 -12.54
N LEU A 89 -12.70 8.40 -12.59
CA LEU A 89 -12.15 9.75 -12.76
C LEU A 89 -12.62 10.40 -14.08
N ILE A 90 -12.62 9.64 -15.17
CA ILE A 90 -12.99 10.13 -16.51
C ILE A 90 -14.50 10.35 -16.63
N ASN A 91 -15.31 9.39 -16.13
CA ASN A 91 -16.75 9.40 -16.34
C ASN A 91 -17.54 10.23 -15.31
N ASN A 92 -16.90 10.73 -14.24
CA ASN A 92 -17.55 11.56 -13.21
C ASN A 92 -16.83 12.90 -12.97
N PRO A 93 -16.59 13.72 -14.01
CA PRO A 93 -15.80 14.95 -13.88
C PRO A 93 -16.42 15.97 -12.91
N ASP A 94 -17.74 16.03 -12.81
CA ASP A 94 -18.47 16.99 -11.95
C ASP A 94 -18.33 16.75 -10.45
N LYS A 95 -17.77 15.60 -10.03
CA LYS A 95 -17.39 15.33 -8.64
C LYS A 95 -15.92 15.67 -8.33
N HIS A 96 -15.12 15.96 -9.36
CA HIS A 96 -13.68 16.22 -9.26
C HIS A 96 -13.31 17.71 -9.45
N THR A 97 -14.28 18.61 -9.64
CA THR A 97 -14.06 20.03 -9.88
C THR A 97 -14.03 20.86 -8.60
N THR A 98 -12.85 20.93 -7.97
CA THR A 98 -12.47 22.13 -7.20
C THR A 98 -11.05 22.55 -7.53
N THR A 99 -10.81 22.92 -8.78
CA THR A 99 -9.92 24.04 -9.17
C THR A 99 -9.88 24.16 -10.68
N ASN A 100 -10.10 25.37 -11.18
CA ASN A 100 -9.82 25.78 -12.55
C ASN A 100 -8.30 25.82 -12.83
N ASP A 101 -7.56 24.79 -12.44
CA ASP A 101 -6.14 24.69 -12.78
C ASP A 101 -6.03 24.16 -14.19
N SER A 102 -5.78 25.11 -15.09
CA SER A 102 -5.45 24.94 -16.51
C SER A 102 -4.08 24.23 -16.71
N HIS A 103 -3.69 23.38 -15.77
CA HIS A 103 -2.42 22.64 -15.72
C HIS A 103 -2.60 21.13 -15.59
N SER A 104 -3.83 20.60 -15.62
CA SER A 104 -4.01 19.15 -15.70
C SER A 104 -3.60 18.68 -17.11
N ASN A 105 -2.34 18.32 -17.28
CA ASN A 105 -1.76 17.59 -18.41
C ASN A 105 -2.44 16.21 -18.67
N THR A 106 -3.58 15.93 -18.05
CA THR A 106 -4.39 14.71 -18.20
C THR A 106 -5.17 14.63 -19.51
N VAL A 107 -5.13 15.67 -20.37
CA VAL A 107 -6.02 15.78 -21.55
C VAL A 107 -5.59 14.92 -22.77
N ASN A 108 -4.53 14.11 -22.71
CA ASN A 108 -4.12 13.27 -23.88
C ASN A 108 -3.57 11.86 -23.57
N SER A 109 -3.62 11.37 -22.33
CA SER A 109 -3.12 10.03 -21.99
C SER A 109 -4.20 8.96 -22.16
N ASN A 110 -3.90 7.88 -22.89
CA ASN A 110 -4.72 6.67 -22.95
C ASN A 110 -5.08 6.20 -21.52
N PRO A 111 -6.35 5.90 -21.19
CA PRO A 111 -6.77 5.47 -19.85
C PRO A 111 -5.95 4.29 -19.30
N THR A 112 -5.60 3.34 -20.17
CA THR A 112 -4.75 2.19 -19.82
C THR A 112 -3.34 2.64 -19.43
N GLU A 113 -2.79 3.64 -20.12
CA GLU A 113 -1.46 4.16 -19.82
C GLU A 113 -1.46 4.95 -18.51
N LEU A 114 -2.51 5.75 -18.28
CA LEU A 114 -2.70 6.42 -17.00
C LEU A 114 -2.81 5.42 -15.84
N ALA A 115 -3.55 4.32 -16.02
CA ALA A 115 -3.61 3.25 -15.02
C ALA A 115 -2.23 2.61 -14.78
N ARG A 116 -1.41 2.39 -15.82
CA ARG A 116 -0.02 1.91 -15.65
C ARG A 116 0.89 2.91 -14.93
N GLN A 117 0.72 4.20 -15.20
CA GLN A 117 1.43 5.26 -14.51
C GLN A 117 1.07 5.25 -13.02
N ILE A 118 -0.23 5.23 -12.69
CA ILE A 118 -0.69 5.17 -11.29
C ILE A 118 -0.22 3.89 -10.61
N MET A 119 -0.18 2.76 -11.33
CA MET A 119 0.37 1.51 -10.80
C MET A 119 1.83 1.68 -10.39
N THR A 120 2.62 2.37 -11.21
CA THR A 120 4.02 2.68 -10.88
C THR A 120 4.07 3.58 -9.66
N GLU A 121 3.30 4.67 -9.62
CA GLU A 121 3.20 5.55 -8.46
C GLU A 121 2.90 4.78 -7.17
N ALA A 122 1.81 4.00 -7.17
CA ALA A 122 1.35 3.22 -6.03
C ALA A 122 2.41 2.25 -5.50
N ASN A 123 3.10 1.52 -6.39
CA ASN A 123 4.13 0.57 -5.95
C ASN A 123 5.36 1.25 -5.33
N TYR A 124 5.76 2.42 -5.82
CA TYR A 124 6.84 3.19 -5.18
C TYR A 124 6.39 3.79 -3.85
N PHE A 125 5.17 4.34 -3.79
CA PHE A 125 4.63 4.90 -2.56
C PHE A 125 4.23 3.85 -1.52
N ALA A 126 4.03 2.58 -1.89
CA ALA A 126 3.89 1.46 -0.96
C ALA A 126 5.12 1.33 -0.04
N LEU A 127 6.32 1.70 -0.52
CA LEU A 127 7.51 1.81 0.32
C LEU A 127 7.33 2.86 1.42
N ALA A 128 6.86 4.06 1.04
CA ALA A 128 6.59 5.12 1.99
C ALA A 128 5.50 4.71 2.99
N ALA A 129 4.44 4.03 2.55
CA ALA A 129 3.38 3.53 3.41
C ALA A 129 3.90 2.51 4.44
N HIS A 130 4.68 1.52 4.02
CA HIS A 130 5.30 0.57 4.95
C HIS A 130 6.20 1.24 5.97
N PHE A 131 7.01 2.20 5.54
CA PHE A 131 7.90 2.93 6.44
C PHE A 131 7.11 3.79 7.43
N PHE A 132 6.10 4.53 6.96
CA PHE A 132 5.23 5.35 7.79
C PHE A 132 4.56 4.52 8.88
N TRP A 133 3.90 3.41 8.52
CA TRP A 133 3.20 2.56 9.48
C TRP A 133 4.13 1.79 10.41
N ALA A 134 5.37 1.52 10.00
CA ALA A 134 6.37 0.98 10.91
C ALA A 134 6.73 1.99 12.01
N LEU A 135 6.96 3.25 11.65
CA LEU A 135 7.25 4.33 12.61
C LEU A 135 6.06 4.61 13.53
N TRP A 136 4.86 4.70 12.95
CA TRP A 136 3.62 4.81 13.71
C TRP A 136 3.53 3.69 14.75
N SER A 137 3.78 2.45 14.34
CA SER A 137 3.68 1.30 15.25
C SER A 137 4.73 1.33 16.36
N ILE A 138 5.95 1.77 16.08
CA ILE A 138 6.98 1.96 17.12
C ILE A 138 6.52 2.99 18.14
N HIS A 139 5.97 4.13 17.67
CA HIS A 139 5.42 5.15 18.57
C HIS A 139 4.27 4.57 19.42
N MET A 140 3.42 3.73 18.85
CA MET A 140 2.28 3.15 19.57
C MET A 140 2.69 2.24 20.73
N VAL A 141 3.88 1.62 20.72
CA VAL A 141 4.37 0.75 21.81
C VAL A 141 4.25 1.40 23.18
N VAL A 142 4.52 2.71 23.27
CA VAL A 142 4.50 3.46 24.54
C VAL A 142 3.26 4.33 24.71
N SER A 143 2.50 4.55 23.64
CA SER A 143 1.44 5.55 23.58
C SER A 143 0.02 4.97 23.73
N THR A 144 -0.13 3.64 23.82
CA THR A 144 -1.44 2.98 23.87
C THR A 144 -1.54 1.90 24.93
N THR A 145 -2.77 1.60 25.35
CA THR A 145 -3.11 0.47 26.22
C THR A 145 -3.72 -0.71 25.45
N ILE A 146 -3.94 -0.56 24.13
CA ILE A 146 -4.49 -1.62 23.29
C ILE A 146 -3.50 -2.79 23.24
N LYS A 147 -4.00 -4.00 23.48
CA LYS A 147 -3.19 -5.21 23.36
C LYS A 147 -3.02 -5.58 21.88
N PHE A 148 -1.91 -5.15 21.31
CA PHE A 148 -1.51 -5.44 19.94
C PHE A 148 0.01 -5.56 19.86
N GLY A 149 0.53 -6.46 19.03
CA GLY A 149 1.97 -6.66 18.86
C GLY A 149 2.61 -5.55 18.03
N TYR A 150 2.72 -4.34 18.58
CA TYR A 150 3.19 -3.16 17.86
C TYR A 150 4.66 -3.27 17.39
N LEU A 151 5.53 -3.91 18.17
CA LEU A 151 6.93 -4.12 17.74
C LEU A 151 7.01 -5.18 16.63
N GLU A 152 6.22 -6.25 16.73
CA GLU A 152 6.08 -7.28 15.70
C GLU A 152 5.55 -6.68 14.41
N TYR A 153 4.52 -5.83 14.52
CA TYR A 153 3.91 -5.16 13.38
C TYR A 153 4.90 -4.20 12.71
N ALA A 154 5.64 -3.39 13.48
CA ALA A 154 6.69 -2.54 12.94
C ALA A 154 7.74 -3.36 12.16
N ARG A 155 8.18 -4.51 12.72
CA ARG A 155 9.10 -5.42 12.05
C ARG A 155 8.50 -6.02 10.78
N ALA A 156 7.22 -6.39 10.78
CA ALA A 156 6.52 -6.92 9.61
C ALA A 156 6.40 -5.88 8.50
N ARG A 157 6.04 -4.64 8.82
CA ARG A 157 5.96 -3.53 7.86
C ARG A 157 7.33 -3.22 7.23
N LEU A 158 8.40 -3.17 8.03
CA LEU A 158 9.74 -2.98 7.47
C LEU A 158 10.25 -4.18 6.66
N THR A 159 9.83 -5.39 7.01
CA THR A 159 10.10 -6.58 6.19
C THR A 159 9.44 -6.44 4.82
N ALA A 160 8.16 -6.05 4.78
CA ALA A 160 7.44 -5.78 3.53
C ALA A 160 8.08 -4.63 2.72
N TYR A 161 8.54 -3.56 3.38
CA TYR A 161 9.31 -2.48 2.74
C TYR A 161 10.52 -3.01 1.97
N HIS A 162 11.34 -3.85 2.61
CA HIS A 162 12.54 -4.38 1.97
C HIS A 162 12.20 -5.32 0.81
N LEU A 163 11.20 -6.17 0.97
CA LEU A 163 10.75 -7.07 -0.10
C LEU A 163 10.25 -6.28 -1.32
N GLN A 164 9.41 -5.26 -1.10
CA GLN A 164 8.90 -4.40 -2.16
C GLN A 164 10.02 -3.61 -2.85
N ARG A 165 10.99 -3.09 -2.09
CA ARG A 165 12.14 -2.35 -2.63
C ARG A 165 12.98 -3.25 -3.54
N ASP A 166 13.25 -4.47 -3.08
CA ASP A 166 14.08 -5.42 -3.83
C ASP A 166 13.36 -5.84 -5.13
N MET A 167 12.04 -6.07 -5.09
CA MET A 167 11.22 -6.33 -6.28
C MET A 167 11.28 -5.17 -7.30
N LEU A 168 11.12 -3.92 -6.85
CA LEU A 168 11.22 -2.74 -7.71
C LEU A 168 12.62 -2.57 -8.31
N THR A 169 13.66 -2.86 -7.53
CA THR A 169 15.06 -2.76 -7.99
C THR A 169 15.37 -3.82 -9.04
N MET A 170 14.88 -5.05 -8.86
CA MET A 170 15.03 -6.12 -9.84
C MET A 170 14.32 -5.78 -11.16
N ALA A 171 13.10 -5.22 -11.09
CA ALA A 171 12.35 -4.78 -12.27
C ALA A 171 13.10 -3.72 -13.09
N ASN A 172 13.89 -2.85 -12.44
CA ASN A 172 14.65 -1.80 -13.10
C ASN A 172 15.96 -2.29 -13.75
N ASN A 173 16.48 -3.47 -13.40
CA ASN A 173 17.86 -3.88 -13.74
C ASN A 173 18.02 -4.94 -14.85
N ASN A 174 16.98 -5.59 -15.42
CA ASN A 174 17.12 -6.53 -16.56
C ASN A 174 15.77 -7.03 -17.20
N LYS A 175 15.52 -6.73 -18.50
CA LYS A 175 14.78 -7.52 -19.54
C LYS A 175 13.33 -8.05 -19.26
N PRO A 176 12.52 -8.43 -20.29
CA PRO A 176 11.05 -8.33 -20.27
C PRO A 176 10.36 -9.25 -19.26
N ILE A 177 9.32 -8.70 -18.62
CA ILE A 177 8.55 -9.26 -17.51
C ILE A 177 7.93 -10.61 -17.90
N GLN A 178 8.40 -11.70 -17.29
CA GLN A 178 7.62 -12.93 -17.15
C GLN A 178 7.09 -13.03 -15.73
N VAL A 179 5.98 -12.33 -15.47
CA VAL A 179 5.18 -12.41 -14.23
C VAL A 179 5.96 -12.00 -12.96
N PRO A 180 5.46 -11.07 -12.11
CA PRO A 180 6.08 -10.84 -10.81
C PRO A 180 6.17 -12.19 -10.08
N PRO A 181 7.35 -12.65 -9.64
CA PRO A 181 7.43 -13.87 -8.85
C PRO A 181 6.49 -13.69 -7.66
N GLN A 182 5.52 -14.59 -7.50
CA GLN A 182 4.78 -14.69 -6.24
C GLN A 182 5.81 -14.75 -5.11
N PHE A 183 5.48 -14.20 -3.94
CA PHE A 183 6.30 -14.42 -2.75
C PHE A 183 6.37 -15.93 -2.51
N THR A 184 7.43 -16.56 -2.99
CA THR A 184 7.65 -17.97 -2.74
C THR A 184 8.10 -18.08 -1.29
N GLU A 185 7.65 -19.12 -0.60
CA GLU A 185 8.21 -19.56 0.69
C GLU A 185 9.75 -19.59 0.66
N GLU A 186 10.36 -19.77 -0.51
CA GLU A 186 11.80 -19.73 -0.73
C GLU A 186 12.44 -18.33 -0.55
N LEU A 187 11.73 -17.26 -0.95
CA LEU A 187 12.14 -15.87 -0.73
C LEU A 187 12.06 -15.50 0.77
N LEU A 188 10.99 -15.95 1.44
CA LEU A 188 10.77 -15.79 2.89
C LEU A 188 11.76 -16.63 3.72
N ARG A 189 12.11 -17.83 3.25
CA ARG A 189 13.13 -18.71 3.86
C ARG A 189 14.56 -18.34 3.47
N SER A 190 14.78 -17.28 2.71
CA SER A 190 16.11 -16.78 2.35
C SER A 190 16.86 -16.14 3.54
N THR A 191 16.98 -16.90 4.63
CA THR A 191 18.05 -16.84 5.63
C THR A 191 19.48 -16.88 5.05
N LYS A 192 19.61 -16.98 3.72
CA LYS A 192 20.84 -16.80 2.94
C LYS A 192 20.99 -15.40 2.32
N ASN A 193 20.00 -14.50 2.42
CA ASN A 193 20.13 -13.10 2.04
C ASN A 193 21.03 -12.39 3.09
N PRO A 194 22.27 -11.98 2.72
CA PRO A 194 23.21 -11.36 3.65
C PRO A 194 22.65 -10.06 4.26
N PHE A 195 21.78 -9.36 3.53
CA PHE A 195 21.12 -8.15 3.99
C PHE A 195 20.07 -8.45 5.07
N TYR A 196 19.28 -9.53 4.94
CA TYR A 196 18.29 -9.91 5.95
C TYR A 196 18.94 -10.29 7.29
N LYS A 197 20.04 -11.06 7.27
CA LYS A 197 20.79 -11.40 8.51
C LYS A 197 21.43 -10.17 9.15
N SER A 198 22.04 -9.30 8.36
CA SER A 198 22.64 -8.05 8.87
C SER A 198 21.57 -7.09 9.44
N TYR A 199 20.43 -7.02 8.77
CA TYR A 199 19.26 -6.24 9.18
C TYR A 199 18.62 -6.76 10.47
N MET A 200 18.33 -8.07 10.56
CA MET A 200 17.80 -8.68 11.79
C MET A 200 18.77 -8.54 12.97
N LYS A 201 20.08 -8.60 12.73
CA LYS A 201 21.11 -8.36 13.74
C LYS A 201 21.18 -6.89 14.20
N SER A 202 20.81 -5.95 13.33
CA SER A 202 20.79 -4.51 13.62
C SER A 202 19.50 -4.10 14.34
N ILE A 203 18.35 -4.67 13.95
CA ILE A 203 17.07 -4.43 14.64
C ILE A 203 17.06 -5.01 16.05
N ASN A 204 17.61 -6.22 16.25
CA ASN A 204 17.73 -6.81 17.60
C ASN A 204 18.72 -6.07 18.51
N LYS A 205 19.39 -5.01 18.04
CA LYS A 205 20.20 -4.09 18.86
C LYS A 205 19.49 -2.78 19.18
N ILE A 206 18.40 -2.47 18.47
CA ILE A 206 17.62 -1.23 18.62
C ILE A 206 16.38 -1.47 19.49
N ILE A 207 15.94 -2.72 19.60
CA ILE A 207 14.93 -3.22 20.55
C ILE A 207 15.66 -3.96 21.67
#